data_AF-A0A507BDP6-F1
#
_entry.id   AF-A0A507BDP6-F1
#
_cell.length_a   1.000
_cell.length_b   1.000
_cell.length_c   1.000
_cell.angle_alpha   90.00
_cell.angle_beta   90.00
_cell.angle_gamma   90.00
#
_symmetry.space_group_name_H-M   'P 1'
#
loop_
_entity.id
_entity.type
_entity.pdbx_description
1 polymer ?
#
loop_
_entity_poly.entity_id
_entity_poly.type
_entity_poly.pdbx_seq_one_letter_code
_entity_poly.pdbx_strand_id
1 'polypeptide(L)'
;MASHVRNSVKQIDGDSWLIGEKLVLHKKQSAQEWLWRDSNDGCYYSIAEAPTPLPITIPLQSNSYVRLVHDAGDALAVWSFGDAFLKVKLVQDRTAATREHVTLRWLAGRKLSFAIPNALHHTEEADRSHLFVSRVPGRSVADAWRGLSEHEKEHCVVCVGEICEELSAWGSDAMTGVDGAQLPESFLDMFHNPHDFRPETLQENCSQLGMGCDTFVFCHCDLGPYNIMVDRGGSVGVID
;
A
#
# COMPACT_ATOMS: atom_id res chain seq x y z
N MET A 1 -6.26 -25.44 6.10
CA MET A 1 -6.40 -24.10 6.68
C MET A 1 -5.53 -23.17 5.86
N ALA A 2 -6.05 -22.04 5.40
CA ALA A 2 -5.22 -21.02 4.76
C ALA A 2 -4.14 -20.58 5.77
N SER A 3 -2.90 -20.41 5.30
CA SER A 3 -1.80 -19.92 6.15
C SER A 3 -2.11 -18.50 6.62
N HIS A 4 -1.73 -18.07 7.83
CA HIS A 4 -1.95 -16.68 8.24
C HIS A 4 -1.25 -15.69 7.29
N VAL A 5 -1.82 -14.49 7.08
CA VAL A 5 -1.23 -13.47 6.18
C VAL A 5 0.21 -13.16 6.58
N ARG A 6 0.49 -13.01 7.88
CA ARG A 6 1.84 -12.83 8.43
C ARG A 6 2.86 -13.94 8.12
N ASN A 7 2.44 -15.08 7.59
CA ASN A 7 3.31 -16.20 7.21
C ASN A 7 3.55 -16.26 5.69
N SER A 8 3.17 -15.23 4.95
CA SER A 8 3.28 -15.16 3.48
C SER A 8 4.71 -14.94 2.99
N VAL A 9 5.68 -14.71 3.88
CA VAL A 9 7.10 -14.60 3.50
C VAL A 9 7.90 -15.63 4.27
N LYS A 10 8.61 -16.49 3.55
CA LYS A 10 9.49 -17.53 4.11
C LYS A 10 10.86 -17.46 3.47
N GLN A 11 11.90 -17.77 4.23
CA GLN A 11 13.26 -17.74 3.74
C GLN A 11 13.60 -19.06 3.04
N ILE A 12 14.21 -18.98 1.85
CA ILE A 12 14.76 -20.14 1.14
C ILE A 12 16.25 -20.27 1.49
N ASP A 13 17.01 -19.19 1.27
CA ASP A 13 18.43 -19.08 1.63
C ASP A 13 18.79 -17.63 2.02
N GLY A 14 20.08 -17.25 1.98
CA GLY A 14 20.53 -15.91 2.36
C GLY A 14 20.08 -14.79 1.41
N ASP A 15 19.76 -15.13 0.16
CA ASP A 15 19.50 -14.18 -0.92
C ASP A 15 18.16 -14.43 -1.63
N SER A 16 17.33 -15.33 -1.10
CA SER A 16 16.02 -15.63 -1.68
C SER A 16 14.93 -15.97 -0.68
N TRP A 17 13.71 -15.57 -1.03
CA TRP A 17 12.51 -15.70 -0.20
C TRP A 17 11.33 -16.18 -1.03
N LEU A 18 10.59 -17.15 -0.48
CA LEU A 18 9.30 -17.56 -1.00
C LEU A 18 8.23 -16.58 -0.52
N ILE A 19 7.45 -16.06 -1.45
CA ILE A 19 6.33 -15.15 -1.20
C ILE A 19 5.04 -15.87 -1.59
N GLY A 20 4.15 -16.07 -0.61
CA GLY A 20 2.98 -16.92 -0.71
C GLY A 20 3.38 -18.35 -1.06
N GLU A 21 2.76 -18.88 -2.10
CA GLU A 21 3.14 -20.15 -2.74
C GLU A 21 3.48 -19.96 -4.22
N LYS A 22 3.47 -18.72 -4.72
CA LYS A 22 3.56 -18.41 -6.14
C LYS A 22 4.86 -17.77 -6.57
N LEU A 23 5.51 -16.98 -5.71
CA LEU A 23 6.65 -16.15 -6.14
C LEU A 23 7.92 -16.46 -5.36
N VAL A 24 9.06 -16.41 -6.04
CA VAL A 24 10.37 -16.35 -5.41
C VAL A 24 10.99 -14.99 -5.68
N LEU A 25 11.31 -14.28 -4.60
CA LEU A 25 12.09 -13.06 -4.65
C LEU A 25 13.57 -13.41 -4.51
N HIS A 26 14.40 -12.86 -5.40
CA HIS A 26 15.86 -13.02 -5.37
C HIS A 26 16.54 -11.68 -5.20
N LYS A 27 17.55 -11.64 -4.33
CA LYS A 27 18.56 -10.59 -4.22
C LYS A 27 19.79 -10.98 -5.04
N LYS A 28 20.27 -10.08 -5.89
CA LYS A 28 21.36 -10.33 -6.85
C LYS A 28 22.29 -9.12 -6.94
N GLN A 29 23.54 -9.35 -7.33
CA GLN A 29 24.51 -8.29 -7.65
C GLN A 29 24.36 -7.74 -9.07
N SER A 30 23.64 -8.46 -9.94
CA SER A 30 23.45 -8.10 -11.35
C SER A 30 22.17 -7.28 -11.56
N ALA A 31 22.26 -6.28 -12.43
CA ALA A 31 21.13 -5.45 -12.87
C ALA A 31 20.33 -6.07 -14.03
N GLN A 32 20.39 -7.40 -14.21
CA GLN A 32 19.59 -8.08 -15.23
C GLN A 32 18.23 -8.46 -14.63
N GLU A 33 17.14 -8.03 -15.29
CA GLU A 33 15.76 -8.39 -14.94
C GLU A 33 15.39 -8.07 -13.47
N TRP A 34 15.62 -6.82 -13.06
CA TRP A 34 15.33 -6.34 -11.70
C TRP A 34 14.05 -5.51 -11.61
N LEU A 35 13.43 -5.50 -10.44
CA LEU A 35 12.27 -4.70 -10.07
C LEU A 35 12.66 -3.44 -9.29
N TRP A 36 13.53 -3.58 -8.29
CA TRP A 36 14.16 -2.43 -7.62
C TRP A 36 15.62 -2.69 -7.28
N ARG A 37 16.35 -1.61 -7.03
CA ARG A 37 17.71 -1.61 -6.49
C ARG A 37 17.66 -1.02 -5.09
N ASP A 38 18.26 -1.70 -4.12
CA ASP A 38 18.39 -1.16 -2.78
C ASP A 38 19.58 -0.21 -2.68
N SER A 39 19.36 0.98 -2.13
CA SER A 39 20.39 1.99 -1.96
C SER A 39 21.39 1.66 -0.86
N ASN A 40 21.01 0.84 0.12
CA ASN A 40 21.88 0.54 1.28
C ASN A 40 22.98 -0.47 0.93
N ASP A 41 22.62 -1.55 0.23
CA ASP A 41 23.58 -2.61 -0.14
C ASP A 41 23.94 -2.63 -1.64
N GLY A 42 23.28 -1.80 -2.45
CA GLY A 42 23.50 -1.70 -3.89
C GLY A 42 22.97 -2.88 -4.70
N CYS A 43 22.34 -3.87 -4.06
CA CYS A 43 21.84 -5.09 -4.69
C CYS A 43 20.54 -4.84 -5.46
N TYR A 44 20.28 -5.71 -6.41
CA TYR A 44 19.08 -5.71 -7.24
C TYR A 44 18.15 -6.84 -6.83
N TYR A 45 16.86 -6.59 -6.89
CA TYR A 45 15.84 -7.54 -6.52
C TYR A 45 15.02 -7.93 -7.75
N SER A 46 14.82 -9.22 -7.96
CA SER A 46 14.04 -9.78 -9.08
C SER A 46 13.01 -10.78 -8.57
N ILE A 47 11.87 -10.88 -9.24
CA ILE A 47 10.81 -11.85 -8.93
C ILE A 47 10.73 -12.89 -10.05
N ALA A 48 10.53 -14.14 -9.67
CA ALA A 48 10.21 -15.25 -10.57
C ALA A 48 9.03 -16.06 -10.02
N GLU A 49 8.35 -16.82 -10.88
CA GLU A 49 7.38 -17.81 -10.45
C GLU A 49 8.07 -18.93 -9.66
N ALA A 50 7.41 -19.44 -8.62
CA ALA A 50 7.92 -20.49 -7.77
C ALA A 50 7.99 -21.82 -8.53
N PRO A 51 9.07 -22.61 -8.37
CA PRO A 51 9.19 -23.90 -9.03
C PRO A 51 8.21 -24.92 -8.45
N THR A 52 7.95 -25.97 -9.22
CA THR A 52 7.24 -27.18 -8.74
C THR A 52 8.22 -28.36 -8.75
N PRO A 53 8.55 -28.98 -7.60
CA PRO A 53 8.03 -28.71 -6.26
C PRO A 53 8.54 -27.40 -5.65
N LEU A 54 7.80 -26.87 -4.67
CA LEU A 54 8.20 -25.67 -3.93
C LEU A 54 9.56 -25.87 -3.24
N PRO A 55 10.38 -24.80 -3.14
CA PRO A 55 11.66 -24.86 -2.45
C PRO A 55 11.46 -25.15 -0.96
N ILE A 56 12.47 -25.74 -0.34
CA ILE A 56 12.51 -25.90 1.12
C ILE A 56 12.64 -24.52 1.74
N THR A 57 11.79 -24.22 2.73
CA THR A 57 11.78 -22.91 3.40
C THR A 57 11.90 -23.03 4.90
N ILE A 58 12.48 -22.01 5.53
CA ILE A 58 12.47 -21.80 6.97
C ILE A 58 11.75 -20.49 7.32
N PRO A 59 11.26 -20.32 8.56
CA PRO A 59 10.74 -19.03 9.02
C PRO A 59 11.79 -17.92 8.88
N LEU A 60 11.33 -16.69 8.65
CA LEU A 60 12.21 -15.52 8.64
C LEU A 60 12.98 -15.43 9.96
N GLN A 61 14.32 -15.35 9.87
CA GLN A 61 15.16 -15.15 11.03
C GLN A 61 15.03 -13.72 11.57
N SER A 62 15.16 -13.53 12.89
CA SER A 62 15.00 -12.22 13.54
C SER A 62 16.05 -11.19 13.11
N ASN A 63 17.22 -11.64 12.65
CA ASN A 63 18.28 -10.83 12.07
C ASN A 63 18.23 -10.75 10.53
N SER A 64 17.15 -11.23 9.92
CA SER A 64 16.97 -11.16 8.47
C SER A 64 16.97 -9.71 7.98
N TYR A 65 17.50 -9.53 6.77
CA TYR A 65 17.37 -8.28 6.03
C TYR A 65 15.89 -7.93 5.80
N VAL A 66 15.05 -8.93 5.62
CA VAL A 66 13.60 -8.81 5.44
C VAL A 66 12.92 -8.73 6.79
N ARG A 67 12.10 -7.69 6.99
CA ARG A 67 11.44 -7.42 8.28
C ARG A 67 9.96 -7.23 8.10
N LEU A 68 9.16 -7.90 8.92
CA LEU A 68 7.74 -7.57 9.10
C LEU A 68 7.65 -6.22 9.82
N VAL A 69 7.10 -5.21 9.15
CA VAL A 69 7.00 -3.83 9.66
C VAL A 69 5.59 -3.44 10.07
N HIS A 70 4.58 -4.19 9.62
CA HIS A 70 3.19 -4.03 10.03
C HIS A 70 2.46 -5.37 9.99
N ASP A 71 1.64 -5.64 11.00
CA ASP A 71 0.82 -6.86 11.14
C ASP A 71 -0.54 -6.45 11.71
N ALA A 72 -1.57 -6.51 10.87
CA ALA A 72 -2.97 -6.31 11.26
C ALA A 72 -3.69 -7.66 11.40
N GLY A 73 -2.98 -8.66 11.93
CA GLY A 73 -3.47 -10.01 12.12
C GLY A 73 -3.68 -10.73 10.79
N ASP A 74 -4.90 -11.20 10.56
CA ASP A 74 -5.23 -11.98 9.37
C ASP A 74 -5.72 -11.13 8.20
N ALA A 75 -5.80 -9.80 8.33
CA ALA A 75 -6.26 -8.93 7.25
C ALA A 75 -5.13 -8.45 6.32
N LEU A 76 -4.00 -8.02 6.92
CA LEU A 76 -2.88 -7.38 6.23
C LEU A 76 -1.57 -7.66 6.97
N ALA A 77 -0.50 -7.84 6.21
CA ALA A 77 0.86 -7.72 6.72
C ALA A 77 1.76 -7.02 5.70
N VAL A 78 2.77 -6.29 6.20
CA VAL A 78 3.71 -5.54 5.37
C VAL A 78 5.15 -5.90 5.74
N TRP A 79 5.95 -6.22 4.74
CA TRP A 79 7.38 -6.50 4.89
C TRP A 79 8.22 -5.45 4.19
N SER A 80 9.33 -5.07 4.82
CA SER A 80 10.37 -4.25 4.22
C SER A 80 11.45 -5.12 3.58
N PHE A 81 11.80 -4.78 2.34
CA PHE A 81 12.92 -5.34 1.56
C PHE A 81 13.82 -4.19 1.10
N GLY A 82 14.50 -3.53 2.04
CA GLY A 82 15.27 -2.32 1.75
C GLY A 82 14.38 -1.18 1.26
N ASP A 83 14.63 -0.73 0.04
CA ASP A 83 13.88 0.33 -0.65
C ASP A 83 12.56 -0.11 -1.29
N ALA A 84 12.05 -1.30 -0.97
CA ALA A 84 10.70 -1.73 -1.34
C ALA A 84 9.93 -2.29 -0.14
N PHE A 85 8.61 -2.28 -0.26
CA PHE A 85 7.70 -2.93 0.66
C PHE A 85 6.83 -3.94 -0.08
N LEU A 86 6.58 -5.08 0.55
CA LEU A 86 5.54 -6.02 0.16
C LEU A 86 4.35 -5.85 1.08
N LYS A 87 3.19 -5.50 0.53
CA LYS A 87 1.90 -5.55 1.20
C LYS A 87 1.18 -6.84 0.80
N VAL A 88 0.74 -7.64 1.76
CA VAL A 88 -0.10 -8.81 1.53
C VAL A 88 -1.43 -8.60 2.22
N LYS A 89 -2.53 -8.55 1.46
CA LYS A 89 -3.90 -8.28 1.94
C LYS A 89 -4.81 -9.45 1.58
N LEU A 90 -5.71 -9.87 2.48
CA LEU A 90 -6.81 -10.75 2.07
C LEU A 90 -7.74 -10.01 1.11
N VAL A 91 -8.26 -10.71 0.10
CA VAL A 91 -9.17 -10.11 -0.88
C VAL A 91 -10.62 -10.06 -0.36
N GLN A 92 -11.04 -11.00 0.50
CA GLN A 92 -12.37 -11.05 1.16
C GLN A 92 -13.54 -10.58 0.26
N ASP A 93 -14.39 -9.67 0.76
CA ASP A 93 -15.52 -9.06 0.06
C ASP A 93 -15.10 -7.96 -0.93
N ARG A 94 -13.80 -7.71 -1.06
CA ARG A 94 -13.25 -6.64 -1.90
C ARG A 94 -12.93 -7.10 -3.31
N THR A 95 -13.40 -8.27 -3.75
CA THR A 95 -13.04 -8.83 -5.08
C THR A 95 -13.31 -7.87 -6.24
N ALA A 96 -14.41 -7.12 -6.18
CA ALA A 96 -14.83 -6.12 -7.18
C ALA A 96 -14.30 -4.70 -6.91
N ALA A 97 -13.49 -4.51 -5.87
CA ALA A 97 -12.93 -3.22 -5.52
C ALA A 97 -11.71 -2.86 -6.38
N THR A 98 -11.54 -1.56 -6.64
CA THR A 98 -10.32 -1.03 -7.24
C THR A 98 -9.12 -1.43 -6.40
N ARG A 99 -8.13 -2.05 -7.05
CA ARG A 99 -6.90 -2.48 -6.37
C ARG A 99 -5.97 -1.29 -6.17
N GLU A 100 -5.27 -1.24 -5.04
CA GLU A 100 -4.32 -0.18 -4.70
C GLU A 100 -3.31 0.08 -5.84
N HIS A 101 -2.80 -0.98 -6.48
CA HIS A 101 -1.85 -0.84 -7.58
C HIS A 101 -2.43 -0.13 -8.83
N VAL A 102 -3.76 -0.18 -9.03
CA VAL A 102 -4.45 0.55 -10.10
C VAL A 102 -4.49 2.04 -9.76
N THR A 103 -4.83 2.38 -8.52
CA THR A 103 -4.80 3.76 -8.01
C THR A 103 -3.40 4.37 -8.08
N LEU A 104 -2.37 3.64 -7.64
CA LEU A 104 -0.98 4.11 -7.72
C LEU A 104 -0.52 4.36 -9.15
N ARG A 105 -0.88 3.48 -10.10
CA ARG A 105 -0.56 3.69 -11.53
C ARG A 105 -1.30 4.89 -12.12
N TRP A 106 -2.57 5.08 -11.73
CA TRP A 106 -3.36 6.24 -12.14
C TRP A 106 -2.73 7.54 -11.60
N LEU A 107 -2.31 7.56 -10.33
CA LEU A 107 -1.61 8.69 -9.73
C LEU A 107 -0.24 8.96 -10.36
N ALA A 108 0.53 7.92 -10.70
CA ALA A 108 1.84 8.06 -11.34
C ALA A 108 1.78 8.74 -12.73
N GLY A 109 0.61 8.71 -13.38
CA GLY A 109 0.35 9.44 -14.63
C GLY A 109 0.08 10.94 -14.45
N ARG A 110 0.12 11.46 -13.21
CA ARG A 110 -0.19 12.84 -12.85
C ARG A 110 1.04 13.55 -12.31
N LYS A 111 1.02 14.88 -12.36
CA LYS A 111 2.02 15.73 -11.73
C LYS A 111 1.58 16.02 -10.29
N LEU A 112 2.18 15.31 -9.34
CA LEU A 112 1.91 15.49 -7.92
C LEU A 112 2.91 16.46 -7.27
N SER A 113 2.45 17.25 -6.30
CA SER A 113 3.34 18.08 -5.46
C SER A 113 4.09 17.29 -4.38
N PHE A 114 3.69 16.04 -4.15
CA PHE A 114 4.19 15.15 -3.10
C PHE A 114 4.60 13.79 -3.68
N ALA A 115 5.38 13.03 -2.89
CA ALA A 115 5.82 11.70 -3.28
C ALA A 115 4.77 10.62 -2.97
N ILE A 116 4.66 9.60 -3.83
CA ILE A 116 3.85 8.40 -3.59
C ILE A 116 4.67 7.14 -3.89
N PRO A 117 4.27 5.96 -3.38
CA PRO A 117 4.88 4.71 -3.77
C PRO A 117 4.62 4.40 -5.25
N ASN A 118 5.62 3.86 -5.94
CA ASN A 118 5.42 3.26 -7.27
C ASN A 118 5.01 1.79 -7.10
N ALA A 119 3.97 1.34 -7.81
CA ALA A 119 3.63 -0.08 -7.87
C ALA A 119 4.66 -0.84 -8.73
N LEU A 120 5.50 -1.66 -8.07
CA LEU A 120 6.58 -2.41 -8.70
C LEU A 120 6.10 -3.74 -9.27
N HIS A 121 5.25 -4.46 -8.53
CA HIS A 121 4.67 -5.73 -8.95
C HIS A 121 3.38 -6.02 -8.19
N HIS A 122 2.44 -6.68 -8.86
CA HIS A 122 1.19 -7.12 -8.26
C HIS A 122 0.86 -8.52 -8.75
N THR A 123 0.48 -9.40 -7.83
CA THR A 123 -0.15 -10.68 -8.14
C THR A 123 -1.23 -11.02 -7.14
N GLU A 124 -2.17 -11.86 -7.55
CA GLU A 124 -3.15 -12.47 -6.65
C GLU A 124 -2.94 -13.99 -6.57
N GLU A 125 -3.22 -14.51 -5.38
CA GLU A 125 -3.45 -15.92 -5.07
C GLU A 125 -4.90 -16.05 -4.57
N ALA A 126 -5.41 -17.28 -4.45
CA ALA A 126 -6.85 -17.56 -4.28
C ALA A 126 -7.61 -16.63 -3.29
N ASP A 127 -7.01 -16.29 -2.14
CA ASP A 127 -7.61 -15.42 -1.11
C ASP A 127 -6.83 -14.12 -0.83
N ARG A 128 -5.74 -13.84 -1.57
CA ARG A 128 -4.76 -12.78 -1.23
C ARG A 128 -4.27 -11.99 -2.42
N SER A 129 -4.05 -10.71 -2.20
CA SER A 129 -3.25 -9.86 -3.08
C SER A 129 -1.85 -9.63 -2.49
N HIS A 130 -0.85 -9.63 -3.37
CA HIS A 130 0.53 -9.34 -3.07
C HIS A 130 0.97 -8.14 -3.91
N LEU A 131 1.35 -7.06 -3.25
CA LEU A 131 1.72 -5.80 -3.90
C LEU A 131 3.09 -5.35 -3.42
N PHE A 132 4.05 -5.31 -4.33
CA PHE A 132 5.34 -4.67 -4.12
C PHE A 132 5.26 -3.20 -4.50
N VAL A 133 5.69 -2.32 -3.60
CA VAL A 133 5.77 -0.87 -3.83
C VAL A 133 7.14 -0.31 -3.46
N SER A 134 7.54 0.78 -4.11
CA SER A 134 8.77 1.49 -3.74
C SER A 134 8.63 2.20 -2.39
N ARG A 135 9.74 2.34 -1.67
CA ARG A 135 9.81 3.16 -0.46
C ARG A 135 9.62 4.63 -0.79
N VAL A 136 8.75 5.30 -0.03
CA VAL A 136 8.70 6.76 0.04
C VAL A 136 9.71 7.22 1.10
N PRO A 137 10.62 8.16 0.79
CA PRO A 137 11.61 8.65 1.74
C PRO A 137 10.99 9.30 2.99
N GLY A 138 11.77 9.34 4.07
CA GLY A 138 11.40 10.01 5.31
C GLY A 138 10.86 9.08 6.40
N ARG A 139 10.25 9.69 7.42
CA ARG A 139 9.59 9.01 8.54
C ARG A 139 8.12 9.42 8.57
N SER A 140 7.26 8.57 9.14
CA SER A 140 5.87 8.97 9.34
C SER A 140 5.80 10.22 10.22
N VAL A 141 4.80 11.08 9.99
CA VAL A 141 4.55 12.25 10.84
C VAL A 141 4.34 11.80 12.28
N ALA A 142 3.60 10.70 12.51
CA ALA A 142 3.39 10.13 13.84
C ALA A 142 4.72 9.87 14.58
N ASP A 143 5.72 9.34 13.89
CA ASP A 143 7.04 9.04 14.47
C ASP A 143 7.95 10.27 14.60
N ALA A 144 7.83 11.21 13.66
CA ALA A 144 8.71 12.38 13.59
C ALA A 144 8.23 13.54 14.47
N TRP A 145 6.92 13.67 14.71
CA TRP A 145 6.26 14.88 15.23
C TRP A 145 6.93 15.51 16.45
N ARG A 146 7.31 14.69 17.44
CA ARG A 146 7.92 15.17 18.70
C ARG A 146 9.32 15.77 18.50
N GLY A 147 10.01 15.39 17.42
CA GLY A 147 11.34 15.88 17.08
C GLY A 147 11.34 17.05 16.10
N LEU A 148 10.19 17.39 15.51
CA LEU A 148 10.06 18.52 14.59
C LEU A 148 10.03 19.85 15.35
N SER A 149 10.67 20.87 14.77
CA SER A 149 10.50 22.27 15.17
C SER A 149 9.08 22.76 14.85
N GLU A 150 8.67 23.87 15.48
CA GLU A 150 7.35 24.46 15.20
C GLU A 150 7.20 24.88 13.73
N HIS A 151 8.27 25.38 13.11
CA HIS A 151 8.28 25.71 11.68
C HIS A 151 8.06 24.46 10.80
N GLU A 152 8.71 23.34 11.11
CA GLU A 152 8.52 22.09 10.36
C GLU A 152 7.11 21.51 10.55
N LYS A 153 6.51 21.66 11.74
CA LYS A 153 5.12 21.27 12.00
C LYS A 153 4.14 22.12 11.20
N GLU A 154 4.33 23.44 11.21
CA GLU A 154 3.50 24.38 10.45
C GLU A 154 3.58 24.07 8.95
N HIS A 155 4.80 23.90 8.42
CA HIS A 155 5.03 23.47 7.03
C HIS A 155 4.32 22.16 6.71
N CYS A 156 4.43 21.15 7.59
CA CYS A 156 3.74 19.87 7.40
C CYS A 156 2.22 20.03 7.32
N VAL A 157 1.61 20.85 8.19
CA VAL A 157 0.16 21.07 8.19
C VAL A 157 -0.28 21.79 6.91
N VAL A 158 0.47 22.79 6.46
CA VAL A 158 0.22 23.48 5.19
C VAL A 158 0.27 22.49 4.02
N CYS A 159 1.33 21.70 3.91
CA CYS A 159 1.45 20.72 2.84
C CYS A 159 0.32 19.69 2.84
N VAL A 160 -0.13 19.21 4.01
CA VAL A 160 -1.28 18.29 4.08
C VAL A 160 -2.56 18.96 3.56
N GLY A 161 -2.79 20.23 3.87
CA GLY A 161 -3.90 20.99 3.32
C GLY A 161 -3.82 21.12 1.80
N GLU A 162 -2.66 21.48 1.27
CA GLU A 162 -2.41 21.59 -0.18
C GLU A 162 -2.57 20.25 -0.90
N ILE A 163 -2.14 19.14 -0.29
CA ILE A 163 -2.34 17.78 -0.82
C ILE A 163 -3.84 17.47 -0.90
N CYS A 164 -4.61 17.73 0.15
CA CYS A 164 -6.05 17.51 0.14
C CYS A 164 -6.75 18.34 -0.95
N GLU A 165 -6.36 19.61 -1.11
CA GLU A 165 -6.87 20.47 -2.17
C GLU A 165 -6.52 19.92 -3.56
N GLU A 166 -5.26 19.54 -3.77
CA GLU A 166 -4.79 18.96 -5.04
C GLU A 166 -5.52 17.66 -5.40
N LEU A 167 -5.66 16.73 -4.45
CA LEU A 167 -6.39 15.48 -4.65
C LEU A 167 -7.86 15.75 -4.99
N SER A 168 -8.48 16.72 -4.31
CA SER A 168 -9.89 17.06 -4.50
C SER A 168 -10.21 17.68 -5.87
N ALA A 169 -9.20 18.11 -6.63
CA ALA A 169 -9.39 18.67 -7.97
C ALA A 169 -9.91 17.64 -8.99
N TRP A 170 -9.82 16.35 -8.70
CA TRP A 170 -10.35 15.30 -9.57
C TRP A 170 -11.74 14.86 -9.11
N GLY A 171 -12.76 15.32 -9.83
CA GLY A 171 -14.16 14.94 -9.59
C GLY A 171 -14.57 13.63 -10.27
N SER A 172 -15.66 13.05 -9.79
CA SER A 172 -16.36 11.91 -10.38
C SER A 172 -17.88 12.11 -10.27
N ASP A 173 -18.64 11.47 -11.16
CA ASP A 173 -20.11 11.45 -11.07
C ASP A 173 -20.63 10.39 -10.07
N ALA A 174 -19.74 9.52 -9.57
CA ALA A 174 -20.09 8.44 -8.65
C ALA A 174 -19.00 8.15 -7.61
N MET A 175 -19.42 7.56 -6.48
CA MET A 175 -18.53 7.07 -5.42
C MET A 175 -17.90 5.72 -5.79
N THR A 176 -16.87 5.78 -6.63
CA THR A 176 -16.11 4.63 -7.14
C THR A 176 -14.62 4.82 -6.90
N GLY A 177 -13.81 3.78 -7.11
CA GLY A 177 -12.38 3.99 -7.31
C GLY A 177 -12.06 4.54 -8.69
N VAL A 178 -10.77 4.74 -8.97
CA VAL A 178 -10.28 5.51 -10.14
C VAL A 178 -10.57 4.87 -11.50
N ASP A 179 -10.95 3.60 -11.52
CA ASP A 179 -11.32 2.81 -12.70
C ASP A 179 -12.83 2.57 -12.81
N GLY A 180 -13.63 3.19 -11.94
CA GLY A 180 -15.08 3.01 -11.86
C GLY A 180 -15.50 1.75 -11.10
N ALA A 181 -14.57 0.94 -10.59
CA ALA A 181 -14.88 -0.20 -9.75
C ALA A 181 -15.24 0.24 -8.32
N GLN A 182 -15.62 -0.72 -7.48
CA GLN A 182 -16.12 -0.43 -6.14
C GLN A 182 -15.05 0.23 -5.25
N LEU A 183 -15.48 1.15 -4.38
CA LEU A 183 -14.66 1.76 -3.33
C LEU A 183 -14.88 0.99 -2.02
N PRO A 184 -13.91 0.22 -1.50
CA PRO A 184 -14.11 -0.64 -0.34
C PRO A 184 -14.01 0.13 0.99
N GLU A 185 -14.87 1.14 1.16
CA GLU A 185 -14.94 2.00 2.33
C GLU A 185 -15.95 1.46 3.36
N SER A 186 -15.47 0.62 4.27
CA SER A 186 -16.29 -0.04 5.29
C SER A 186 -16.98 0.95 6.25
N PHE A 187 -16.45 2.16 6.45
CA PHE A 187 -17.11 3.16 7.30
C PHE A 187 -18.36 3.78 6.65
N LEU A 188 -18.49 3.68 5.32
CA LEU A 188 -19.67 4.11 4.59
C LEU A 188 -20.68 2.97 4.38
N ASP A 189 -20.32 1.74 4.75
CA ASP A 189 -21.22 0.59 4.72
C ASP A 189 -21.37 -0.08 6.08
N MET A 190 -21.98 0.65 7.01
CA MET A 190 -22.24 0.18 8.37
C MET A 190 -23.46 -0.75 8.49
N PHE A 191 -24.26 -0.89 7.44
CA PHE A 191 -25.57 -1.54 7.49
C PHE A 191 -25.59 -2.98 6.94
N HIS A 192 -24.54 -3.39 6.22
CA HIS A 192 -24.48 -4.70 5.56
C HIS A 192 -23.35 -5.58 6.11
N ASN A 193 -23.58 -6.90 6.06
CA ASN A 193 -22.58 -7.93 6.33
C ASN A 193 -22.92 -9.20 5.49
N PRO A 194 -22.16 -9.54 4.44
CA PRO A 194 -20.92 -8.90 3.99
C PRO A 194 -21.16 -7.48 3.47
N HIS A 195 -20.08 -6.71 3.34
CA HIS A 195 -20.20 -5.34 2.86
C HIS A 195 -20.69 -5.26 1.41
N ASP A 196 -21.41 -4.20 1.09
CA ASP A 196 -21.88 -3.85 -0.25
C ASP A 196 -21.33 -2.50 -0.70
N PHE A 197 -20.22 -2.56 -1.42
CA PHE A 197 -19.50 -1.40 -1.92
C PHE A 197 -19.99 -0.88 -3.28
N ARG A 198 -21.22 -1.23 -3.69
CA ARG A 198 -21.83 -0.65 -4.90
C ARG A 198 -22.01 0.86 -4.71
N PRO A 199 -21.72 1.70 -5.73
CA PRO A 199 -21.80 3.15 -5.61
C PRO A 199 -23.17 3.65 -5.15
N GLU A 200 -24.25 3.02 -5.64
CA GLU A 200 -25.62 3.38 -5.27
C GLU A 200 -25.88 3.09 -3.78
N THR A 201 -25.38 1.95 -3.28
CA THR A 201 -25.50 1.57 -1.87
C THR A 201 -24.75 2.54 -0.97
N LEU A 202 -23.49 2.87 -1.31
CA LEU A 202 -22.70 3.82 -0.52
C LEU A 202 -23.34 5.20 -0.49
N GLN A 203 -23.87 5.67 -1.62
CA GLN A 203 -24.57 6.95 -1.70
C GLN A 203 -25.88 6.97 -0.89
N GLU A 204 -26.64 5.87 -0.92
CA GLU A 204 -27.84 5.72 -0.09
C GLU A 204 -27.48 5.77 1.40
N ASN A 205 -26.45 5.02 1.82
CA ASN A 205 -25.98 5.01 3.20
C ASN A 205 -25.54 6.41 3.66
N CYS A 206 -24.75 7.12 2.86
CA CYS A 206 -24.35 8.50 3.16
C CYS A 206 -25.57 9.44 3.29
N SER A 207 -26.57 9.27 2.42
CA SER A 207 -27.81 10.06 2.49
C SER A 207 -28.61 9.77 3.77
N GLN A 208 -28.68 8.50 4.19
CA GLN A 208 -29.31 8.10 5.45
C GLN A 208 -28.57 8.66 6.68
N LEU A 209 -27.25 8.84 6.59
CA LEU A 209 -26.42 9.48 7.61
C LEU A 209 -26.52 11.02 7.60
N GLY A 210 -27.25 11.61 6.66
CA GLY A 210 -27.40 13.06 6.52
C GLY A 210 -26.18 13.76 5.90
N MET A 211 -25.32 13.01 5.20
CA MET A 211 -24.17 13.56 4.48
C MET A 211 -24.61 14.17 3.14
N GLY A 212 -24.04 15.32 2.78
CA GLY A 212 -24.21 15.89 1.44
C GLY A 212 -23.50 15.02 0.40
N CYS A 213 -24.23 14.52 -0.59
CA CYS A 213 -23.73 13.60 -1.63
C CYS A 213 -23.85 14.22 -3.03
N ASP A 214 -23.59 15.52 -3.12
CA ASP A 214 -23.79 16.30 -4.35
C ASP A 214 -22.51 16.40 -5.20
N THR A 215 -21.35 16.16 -4.59
CA THR A 215 -20.04 16.25 -5.23
C THR A 215 -19.17 15.10 -4.75
N PHE A 216 -18.58 14.35 -5.70
CA PHE A 216 -17.59 13.32 -5.40
C PHE A 216 -16.24 13.76 -5.94
N VAL A 217 -15.23 13.69 -5.08
CA VAL A 217 -13.85 14.04 -5.41
C VAL A 217 -12.92 12.90 -5.01
N PHE A 218 -11.79 12.82 -5.68
CA PHE A 218 -10.73 11.90 -5.29
C PHE A 218 -10.17 12.31 -3.93
N CYS A 219 -10.05 11.33 -3.04
CA CYS A 219 -9.41 11.49 -1.74
C CYS A 219 -8.67 10.19 -1.38
N HIS A 220 -7.79 10.26 -0.39
CA HIS A 220 -7.02 9.11 0.08
C HIS A 220 -7.85 8.10 0.89
N CYS A 221 -8.97 8.53 1.47
CA CYS A 221 -9.81 7.76 2.42
C CYS A 221 -9.13 7.33 3.74
N ASP A 222 -7.81 7.40 3.88
CA ASP A 222 -7.07 7.07 5.11
C ASP A 222 -5.85 7.98 5.35
N LEU A 223 -6.01 9.30 5.18
CA LEU A 223 -4.88 10.25 5.31
C LEU A 223 -4.56 10.57 6.78
N GLY A 224 -4.06 9.58 7.52
CA GLY A 224 -3.63 9.71 8.91
C GLY A 224 -2.15 10.05 9.08
N PRO A 225 -1.70 10.38 10.30
CA PRO A 225 -0.30 10.74 10.58
C PRO A 225 0.70 9.59 10.38
N TYR A 226 0.24 8.34 10.27
CA TYR A 226 1.06 7.19 9.93
C TYR A 226 1.28 7.03 8.41
N ASN A 227 0.41 7.66 7.61
CA ASN A 227 0.38 7.59 6.15
C ASN A 227 1.00 8.83 5.48
N ILE A 228 1.39 9.83 6.27
CA ILE A 228 2.11 11.01 5.81
C ILE A 228 3.58 10.85 6.17
N MET A 229 4.46 10.96 5.18
CA MET A 229 5.91 10.85 5.28
C MET A 229 6.55 12.24 5.22
N VAL A 230 7.47 12.52 6.13
CA VAL A 230 8.27 13.75 6.15
C VAL A 230 9.76 13.42 6.11
N ASP A 231 10.49 14.12 5.24
CA ASP A 231 11.95 14.05 5.17
C ASP A 231 12.59 15.37 5.64
N ARG A 232 13.88 15.32 6.01
CA ARG A 232 14.65 16.47 6.52
C ARG A 232 14.77 17.63 5.52
N GLY A 233 14.45 17.38 4.24
CA GLY A 233 14.39 18.42 3.20
C GLY A 233 13.04 19.16 3.12
N GLY A 234 12.08 18.85 3.99
CA GLY A 234 10.73 19.42 3.96
C GLY A 234 9.83 18.83 2.86
N SER A 235 10.29 17.79 2.16
CA SER A 235 9.44 17.05 1.23
C SER A 235 8.44 16.19 2.00
N VAL A 236 7.23 16.13 1.47
CA VAL A 236 6.14 15.31 1.97
C VAL A 236 5.87 14.17 0.99
N GLY A 237 5.58 13.00 1.54
CA GLY A 237 5.06 11.88 0.78
C GLY A 237 3.83 11.29 1.46
N VAL A 238 3.06 10.53 0.70
CA VAL A 238 1.81 9.92 1.14
C VAL A 238 1.83 8.45 0.75
N ILE A 239 1.42 7.56 1.66
CA ILE A 239 1.42 6.10 1.48
C ILE A 239 0.07 5.49 1.88
N ASP A 240 -0.20 4.30 1.35
CA ASP A 240 -1.46 3.54 1.49
C ASP A 240 -2.63 4.19 0.75
#